data_AF-A0A957KZB9-F1
#
_entry.id   AF-A0A957KZB9-F1
#
_cell.length_a   1.000
_cell.length_b   1.000
_cell.length_c   1.000
_cell.angle_alpha   90.00
_cell.angle_beta   90.00
_cell.angle_gamma   90.00
#
_symmetry.space_group_name_H-M   'P 1'
#
loop_
_entity.id
_entity.type
_entity.pdbx_description
1 polymer ?
#
loop_
_entity_poly.entity_id
_entity_poly.type
_entity_poly.pdbx_seq_one_letter_code
_entity_poly.pdbx_strand_id
1 'polypeptide(L)'
;MSEKDDDMGPLDYFLRVLVNIIMAMVLGSLMIGLLGLLVAGQEGFVNGMVWGAAFGILGGLAVTSTFDSLAFWNGFFSRFNKSKFEETPDDRK
;
A
#
# COMPACT_ATOMS: atom_id res chain seq x y z
N MET A 1 -0.86 -29.95 7.48
CA MET A 1 -0.14 -28.66 7.45
C MET A 1 -1.21 -27.60 7.71
N SER A 2 -1.27 -27.08 8.94
CA SER A 2 -2.35 -26.20 9.39
C SER A 2 -2.12 -24.83 8.74
N GLU A 3 -2.85 -24.56 7.67
CA GLU A 3 -3.02 -23.24 7.09
C GLU A 3 -3.70 -22.39 8.18
N LYS A 4 -2.88 -21.73 9.01
CA LYS A 4 -3.37 -20.63 9.82
C LYS A 4 -3.63 -19.53 8.81
N ASP A 5 -4.90 -19.41 8.43
CA ASP A 5 -5.43 -18.18 7.87
C ASP A 5 -4.99 -17.06 8.84
N ASP A 6 -3.96 -16.32 8.44
CA ASP A 6 -3.59 -15.06 9.08
C ASP A 6 -4.69 -14.05 8.71
N ASP A 7 -5.88 -14.27 9.28
CA ASP A 7 -7.01 -13.36 9.25
C ASP A 7 -6.57 -12.14 10.06
N MET A 8 -5.86 -11.22 9.41
CA MET A 8 -5.48 -9.93 9.98
C MET A 8 -6.76 -9.27 10.46
N GLY A 9 -6.89 -9.10 11.78
CA GLY A 9 -8.05 -8.47 12.35
C GLY A 9 -8.24 -7.06 11.78
N PRO A 10 -9.47 -6.52 11.78
CA PRO A 10 -9.73 -5.15 11.31
C PRO A 10 -8.80 -4.10 11.98
N LEU A 11 -8.41 -4.36 13.23
CA LEU A 11 -7.51 -3.52 14.00
C LEU A 11 -6.05 -3.65 13.56
N ASP A 12 -5.60 -4.85 13.19
CA ASP A 12 -4.24 -5.09 12.67
C ASP A 12 -4.07 -4.48 11.28
N TYR A 13 -5.09 -4.60 10.43
CA TYR A 13 -5.13 -3.94 9.14
C TYR A 13 -5.11 -2.41 9.31
N PHE A 14 -5.92 -1.86 10.21
CA PHE A 14 -5.93 -0.42 10.49
C PHE A 14 -4.57 0.07 11.00
N LEU A 15 -3.93 -0.65 11.94
CA LEU A 15 -2.59 -0.34 12.43
C LEU A 15 -1.56 -0.33 11.30
N ARG A 16 -1.62 -1.31 10.39
CA ARG A 16 -0.73 -1.38 9.23
C ARG A 16 -0.90 -0.18 8.29
N VAL A 17 -2.15 0.20 7.99
CA VAL A 17 -2.46 1.39 7.18
C VAL A 17 -1.90 2.65 7.86
N LEU A 18 -2.09 2.78 9.17
CA LEU A 18 -1.64 3.92 9.95
C LEU A 18 -0.10 4.02 9.98
N VAL A 19 0.60 2.89 10.14
CA VAL A 19 2.07 2.82 10.06
C VAL A 19 2.56 3.22 8.67
N ASN A 20 1.89 2.76 7.61
CA ASN A 20 2.21 3.17 6.23
C ASN A 20 2.06 4.68 6.02
N ILE A 21 0.96 5.26 6.53
CA ILE A 21 0.71 6.70 6.45
C ILE A 21 1.81 7.48 7.19
N ILE A 22 2.14 7.08 8.42
CA ILE A 22 3.20 7.73 9.19
C ILE A 22 4.54 7.65 8.47
N MET A 23 4.92 6.48 7.93
CA MET A 23 6.15 6.34 7.15
C MET A 23 6.15 7.23 5.91
N ALA A 24 5.05 7.26 5.16
CA ALA A 24 4.91 8.10 3.98
C ALA A 24 4.98 9.60 4.33
N MET A 25 4.38 10.02 5.45
CA MET A 25 4.49 11.38 5.98
C MET A 25 5.93 11.74 6.30
N VAL A 26 6.66 10.90 7.05
CA VAL A 26 8.04 11.18 7.44
C VAL A 26 8.94 11.27 6.21
N LEU A 27 8.84 10.29 5.30
CA LEU A 27 9.62 10.28 4.06
C LEU A 27 9.29 11.47 3.16
N GLY A 28 8.00 11.76 2.97
CA GLY A 28 7.53 12.88 2.16
C GLY A 28 7.99 14.23 2.71
N SER A 29 7.86 14.41 4.04
CA SER A 29 8.32 15.61 4.75
C SER A 29 9.82 15.79 4.61
N LEU A 30 10.61 14.74 4.81
CA LEU A 30 12.07 14.81 4.66
C LEU A 30 12.49 15.11 3.23
N MET A 31 11.90 14.45 2.23
CA MET A 31 12.25 14.67 0.83
C MET A 31 11.92 16.10 0.39
N ILE A 32 10.67 16.52 0.60
CA ILE A 32 10.21 17.84 0.16
C ILE A 32 10.82 18.94 1.02
N GLY A 33 11.00 18.71 2.32
CA GLY A 33 11.72 19.62 3.23
C GLY A 33 13.15 19.84 2.77
N LEU A 34 13.93 18.78 2.49
CA LEU A 34 15.29 18.91 2.00
C LEU A 34 15.36 19.61 0.64
N LEU A 35 14.43 19.33 -0.27
CA LEU A 35 14.33 20.05 -1.54
C LEU A 35 14.01 21.53 -1.32
N GLY A 36 13.09 21.84 -0.40
CA GLY A 36 12.76 23.19 -0.01
C GLY A 36 13.95 23.92 0.61
N LEU A 37 14.75 23.23 1.43
CA LEU A 37 15.99 23.76 2.00
C LEU A 37 16.98 24.18 0.91
N LEU A 38 17.12 23.37 -0.14
CA LEU A 38 18.03 23.64 -1.25
C LEU A 38 17.55 24.82 -2.12
N VAL A 39 16.25 25.01 -2.28
CA VAL A 39 15.67 26.03 -3.18
C VAL A 39 15.48 27.38 -2.50
N ALA A 40 14.97 27.38 -1.26
CA ALA A 40 14.56 28.60 -0.56
C ALA A 40 15.07 28.67 0.90
N GLY A 41 16.10 27.88 1.24
CA GLY A 41 16.71 27.90 2.56
C GLY A 41 15.73 27.49 3.66
N GLN A 42 15.82 28.12 4.81
CA GLN A 42 15.06 27.73 6.00
C GLN A 42 13.54 27.84 5.82
N GLU A 43 13.06 28.86 5.10
CA GLU A 43 11.63 29.03 4.80
C GLU A 43 11.12 27.91 3.89
N GLY A 44 11.91 27.55 2.88
CA GLY A 44 11.62 26.42 2.00
C GLY A 44 11.60 25.09 2.75
N PHE A 45 12.49 24.88 3.71
CA PHE A 45 12.49 23.67 4.53
C PHE A 45 11.20 23.54 5.36
N VAL A 46 10.81 24.59 6.08
CA VAL A 46 9.59 24.57 6.90
C VAL A 46 8.34 24.34 6.04
N ASN A 47 8.23 25.06 4.92
CA ASN A 47 7.10 24.89 4.01
C ASN A 47 7.10 23.49 3.37
N GLY A 48 8.28 22.99 3.00
CA GLY A 48 8.46 21.67 2.42
C GLY A 48 8.13 20.54 3.40
N MET A 49 8.41 20.70 4.69
CA MET A 49 7.99 19.75 5.73
C MET A 49 6.46 19.69 5.85
N VAL A 50 5.78 20.83 5.81
CA VAL A 50 4.30 20.90 5.88
C VAL A 50 3.66 20.24 4.67
N TRP A 51 4.10 20.60 3.46
CA TRP A 51 3.58 20.01 2.23
C TRP A 51 3.95 18.54 2.10
N GLY A 52 5.16 18.16 2.50
CA GLY A 52 5.57 16.76 2.49
C GLY A 52 4.78 15.89 3.45
N ALA A 53 4.37 16.41 4.61
CA ALA A 53 3.43 15.73 5.49
C ALA A 53 2.05 15.54 4.82
N ALA A 54 1.51 16.59 4.21
CA ALA A 54 0.21 16.54 3.52
C ALA A 54 0.22 15.53 2.35
N PHE A 55 1.24 15.57 1.50
CA PHE A 55 1.39 14.61 0.40
C PHE A 55 1.67 13.20 0.89
N GLY A 56 2.39 13.03 2.00
CA GLY A 56 2.61 11.72 2.62
C GLY A 56 1.32 11.07 3.12
N ILE A 57 0.38 11.84 3.68
CA ILE A 57 -0.95 11.33 4.07
C ILE A 57 -1.71 10.83 2.83
N LEU A 58 -1.83 11.69 1.81
CA LEU A 58 -2.57 11.37 0.60
C LEU A 58 -1.93 10.19 -0.16
N GLY A 59 -0.61 10.18 -0.28
CA GLY A 59 0.16 9.12 -0.91
C GLY A 59 0.07 7.80 -0.15
N GLY A 60 0.19 7.81 1.18
CA GLY A 60 0.07 6.62 2.01
C GLY A 60 -1.30 5.94 1.89
N LEU A 61 -2.37 6.74 1.84
CA LEU A 61 -3.73 6.24 1.58
C LEU A 61 -3.87 5.65 0.18
N ALA A 62 -3.40 6.35 -0.85
CA ALA A 62 -3.50 5.90 -2.25
C ALA A 62 -2.70 4.61 -2.53
N VAL A 63 -1.52 4.48 -1.93
CA VAL A 63 -0.69 3.28 -2.07
C VAL A 63 -1.37 2.09 -1.42
N THR A 64 -1.91 2.26 -0.21
CA THR A 64 -2.57 1.17 0.51
C THR A 64 -3.82 0.67 -0.24
N SER A 65 -4.65 1.58 -0.75
CA SER A 65 -5.82 1.21 -1.55
C SER A 65 -5.47 0.52 -2.88
N THR A 66 -4.35 0.91 -3.50
CA THR A 66 -3.87 0.28 -4.74
C THR A 66 -3.42 -1.16 -4.50
N PHE A 67 -2.70 -1.41 -3.40
CA PHE A 67 -2.26 -2.77 -3.05
C PHE A 67 -3.44 -3.69 -2.73
N ASP A 68 -4.46 -3.19 -2.05
CA ASP A 68 -5.67 -3.97 -1.78
C ASP A 68 -6.44 -4.30 -3.08
N SER A 69 -6.49 -3.36 -4.02
CA SER A 69 -7.08 -3.60 -5.34
C SER A 69 -6.30 -4.68 -6.11
N LEU A 70 -4.97 -4.61 -6.12
CA LEU A 70 -4.13 -5.63 -6.76
C LEU A 70 -4.30 -7.01 -6.13
N ALA A 71 -4.42 -7.09 -4.80
CA ALA A 71 -4.67 -8.33 -4.09
C ALA A 71 -6.04 -8.94 -4.47
N PHE A 72 -7.09 -8.11 -4.57
CA PHE A 72 -8.40 -8.53 -5.05
C PHE A 72 -8.35 -9.10 -6.47
N TRP A 73 -7.72 -8.38 -7.40
CA TRP A 73 -7.61 -8.83 -8.79
C TRP A 73 -6.78 -10.10 -8.93
N ASN A 74 -5.66 -10.22 -8.23
CA ASN A 74 -4.85 -11.45 -8.22
C ASN A 74 -5.64 -12.66 -7.68
N GLY A 75 -6.41 -12.48 -6.62
CA GLY A 75 -7.30 -13.53 -6.09
C GLY A 75 -8.40 -13.92 -7.08
N PHE A 76 -9.02 -12.93 -7.73
CA PHE A 76 -10.04 -13.15 -8.75
C PHE A 76 -9.49 -13.95 -9.95
N PHE A 77 -8.35 -13.55 -10.50
CA PHE A 77 -7.72 -14.26 -11.62
C PHE A 77 -7.25 -15.67 -11.22
N SER A 78 -6.76 -15.87 -10.00
CA SER A 78 -6.37 -17.20 -9.49
C SER A 78 -7.55 -18.17 -9.43
N ARG A 79 -8.74 -17.69 -8.99
CA ARG A 79 -9.98 -18.50 -8.97
C ARG A 79 -10.51 -18.80 -10.37
N PHE A 80 -10.46 -17.82 -11.27
CA PHE A 80 -10.84 -18.01 -12.68
C PHE A 80 -9.92 -19.01 -13.40
N ASN A 81 -8.64 -19.06 -13.03
CA ASN A 81 -7.71 -20.03 -13.60
C ASN A 81 -8.01 -21.44 -13.06
N LYS A 82 -8.25 -21.60 -11.74
CA LYS A 82 -8.63 -22.89 -11.14
C LYS A 82 -9.90 -23.49 -11.76
N SER A 83 -10.96 -22.70 -11.94
CA SER A 83 -12.23 -23.20 -12.51
C SER A 83 -12.07 -23.71 -13.94
N LYS A 84 -11.09 -23.18 -14.70
CA LYS A 84 -10.83 -23.61 -16.08
C LYS A 84 -10.07 -24.93 -16.19
N PHE A 85 -9.44 -25.40 -15.11
CA PHE A 85 -8.69 -26.67 -15.07
C PHE A 85 -9.40 -27.78 -14.31
N GLU A 86 -10.43 -27.49 -13.50
CA GLU A 86 -11.32 -28.51 -12.92
C GLU A 86 -12.36 -29.04 -13.92
N GLU A 87 -12.62 -28.33 -15.02
CA GLU A 87 -13.57 -28.74 -16.07
C GLU A 87 -12.98 -29.58 -17.19
N THR A 88 -11.68 -29.93 -17.15
CA THR A 88 -11.16 -31.01 -18.01
C THR A 88 -11.39 -32.35 -17.30
N PRO A 89 -12.46 -33.11 -17.63
CA PRO A 89 -12.51 -34.51 -17.24
C PRO A 89 -11.24 -35.18 -17.78
N ASP A 90 -10.56 -35.90 -16.89
CA ASP A 90 -9.43 -36.77 -17.25
C ASP A 90 -10.00 -37.92 -18.10
N ASP A 91 -10.22 -37.66 -19.39
CA ASP A 91 -10.63 -38.65 -20.38
C ASP A 91 -9.47 -39.57 -20.78
N ARG A 92 -8.50 -39.80 -19.88
CA ARG A 92 -7.50 -40.85 -20.06
C ARG A 92 -7.99 -42.16 -19.45
N LYS A 93 -8.74 -42.85 -20.31
CA LYS A 93 -8.88 -44.31 -20.32
C LYS A 93 -7.52 -45.01 -20.32
#